data_AF-A0A323UUM2-F1
#
_entry.id   AF-A0A323UUM2-F1
#
_cell.length_a   1.000
_cell.length_b   1.000
_cell.length_c   1.000
_cell.angle_alpha   90.00
_cell.angle_beta   90.00
_cell.angle_gamma   90.00
#
_symmetry.space_group_name_H-M   'P 1'
#
loop_
_entity.id
_entity.type
_entity.pdbx_description
1 polymer ?
#
loop_
_entity_poly.entity_id
_entity_poly.type
_entity_poly.pdbx_seq_one_letter_code
_entity_poly.pdbx_strand_id
1 'polypeptide(L)'
;MTNFDSGALRRYRFSRGMTQKEFWRIFGITQSGGCRYESGRDIPEPVQILLGLVLSDEGEAQRLLGKLRAEARERRDIPRGELHKEA
;
A
#
# COMPACT_ATOMS: atom_id res chain seq x y z
N MET A 1 -6.20 8.32 4.21
CA MET A 1 -5.33 7.19 3.83
C MET A 1 -4.32 7.05 4.94
N THR A 2 -4.23 5.89 5.57
CA THR A 2 -3.19 5.58 6.56
C THR A 2 -1.83 5.65 5.86
N ASN A 3 -1.07 6.70 6.16
CA ASN A 3 0.29 6.84 5.64
C ASN A 3 1.18 5.97 6.52
N PHE A 4 1.68 4.85 5.99
CA PHE A 4 2.55 3.98 6.75
C PHE A 4 3.93 4.61 6.89
N ASP A 5 4.24 5.10 8.08
CA ASP A 5 5.59 5.53 8.41
C ASP A 5 6.56 4.32 8.36
N SER A 6 7.70 4.54 7.72
CA SER A 6 8.82 3.59 7.64
C SER A 6 9.27 3.07 9.02
N GLY A 7 9.30 3.94 10.03
CA GLY A 7 9.63 3.56 11.41
C GLY A 7 8.56 2.65 12.03
N ALA A 8 7.28 2.97 11.83
CA ALA A 8 6.16 2.15 12.29
C ALA A 8 6.14 0.75 11.66
N LEU A 9 6.35 0.65 10.35
CA LEU A 9 6.43 -0.64 9.64
C LEU A 9 7.58 -1.51 10.15
N ARG A 10 8.76 -0.90 10.34
CA ARG A 10 9.92 -1.61 10.89
C ARG A 10 9.63 -2.17 12.28
N ARG A 11 9.00 -1.39 13.16
CA ARG A 11 8.59 -1.84 14.51
C ARG A 11 7.57 -2.97 14.44
N TYR A 12 6.55 -2.84 13.59
CA TYR A 12 5.53 -3.88 13.39
C TYR A 12 6.16 -5.19 12.92
N ARG A 13 7.08 -5.14 11.94
CA ARG A 13 7.79 -6.32 11.48
C ARG A 13 8.57 -7.00 12.60
N PHE A 14 9.31 -6.21 13.39
CA PHE A 14 10.08 -6.74 14.52
C PHE A 14 9.19 -7.37 15.59
N SER A 15 8.03 -6.78 15.91
CA SER A 15 7.10 -7.37 16.89
C SER A 15 6.50 -8.70 16.42
N ARG A 16 6.58 -9.02 15.13
CA ARG A 16 6.17 -10.30 14.56
C ARG A 16 7.32 -11.29 14.38
N GLY A 17 8.55 -10.93 14.80
CA GLY A 17 9.73 -11.80 14.68
C GLY A 17 10.16 -12.09 13.25
N MET A 18 9.74 -11.27 12.27
CA MET A 18 9.99 -11.52 10.85
C MET A 18 11.26 -10.81 10.36
N THR A 19 12.00 -11.47 9.47
CA THR A 19 13.03 -10.83 8.65
C THR A 19 12.40 -9.91 7.60
N GLN A 20 13.19 -9.00 7.03
CA GLN A 20 12.74 -8.15 5.92
C GLN A 20 12.24 -8.98 4.73
N LYS A 21 12.94 -10.07 4.39
CA LYS A 21 12.55 -10.94 3.28
C LYS A 21 11.17 -11.57 3.51
N GLU A 22 10.92 -12.10 4.71
CA GLU A 22 9.65 -12.75 5.03
C GLU A 22 8.48 -11.78 4.99
N PHE A 23 8.65 -10.61 5.61
CA PHE A 23 7.61 -9.58 5.67
C PHE A 23 7.30 -8.99 4.29
N TRP A 24 8.32 -8.54 3.55
CA TRP A 24 8.12 -7.85 2.28
C TRP A 24 7.64 -8.78 1.16
N ARG A 25 7.91 -10.09 1.26
CA ARG A 25 7.38 -11.09 0.33
C ARG A 25 5.85 -11.16 0.36
N ILE A 26 5.19 -10.84 1.48
CA ILE A 26 3.72 -10.78 1.60
C ILE A 26 3.14 -9.81 0.54
N PHE A 27 3.88 -8.75 0.25
CA PHE A 27 3.49 -7.68 -0.68
C PHE A 27 4.13 -7.83 -2.07
N GLY A 28 4.79 -8.97 -2.35
CA GLY A 28 5.51 -9.18 -3.61
C GLY A 28 6.79 -8.35 -3.76
N ILE A 29 7.35 -7.84 -2.66
CA ILE A 29 8.50 -6.94 -2.67
C ILE A 29 9.78 -7.71 -2.30
N THR A 30 10.88 -7.40 -2.99
CA THR A 30 12.20 -7.99 -2.70
C THR A 30 12.75 -7.49 -1.37
N GLN A 31 13.64 -8.25 -0.73
CA GLN A 31 14.28 -7.82 0.53
C GLN A 31 15.04 -6.50 0.37
N SER A 32 15.75 -6.30 -0.74
CA SER A 32 16.49 -5.05 -1.00
C SER A 32 15.56 -3.85 -1.23
N GLY A 33 14.38 -4.07 -1.85
CA GLY A 33 13.34 -3.05 -1.96
C GLY A 33 12.76 -2.67 -0.60
N GLY A 34 12.36 -3.68 0.18
CA GLY A 34 11.83 -3.51 1.52
C GLY A 34 12.79 -2.82 2.50
N CYS A 35 14.08 -3.14 2.41
CA CYS A 35 15.13 -2.50 3.21
C CYS A 35 15.19 -0.99 2.99
N ARG A 36 15.03 -0.52 1.73
CA ARG A 36 15.00 0.92 1.43
C ARG A 36 13.80 1.59 2.06
N TYR A 37 12.62 0.96 2.00
CA TYR A 37 11.40 1.48 2.61
C TYR A 37 11.55 1.62 4.13
N GLU A 38 12.10 0.62 4.81
CA GLU A 38 12.38 0.68 6.26
C GLU A 38 13.48 1.67 6.66
N SER A 39 14.26 2.16 5.70
CA SER A 39 15.36 3.12 5.90
C SER A 39 14.96 4.55 5.54
N GLY A 40 13.67 4.82 5.32
CA GLY A 40 13.15 6.17 5.10
C GLY A 40 12.98 6.58 3.64
N ARG A 41 13.12 5.65 2.67
CA ARG A 41 12.65 5.92 1.31
C ARG A 41 11.13 5.93 1.28
N ASP A 42 10.55 6.89 0.57
CA ASP A 42 9.12 6.95 0.31
C ASP A 42 8.58 5.64 -0.26
N ILE A 43 7.48 5.19 0.32
CA ILE A 43 6.80 3.98 -0.07
C ILE A 43 5.81 4.34 -1.18
N PRO A 44 5.93 3.75 -2.39
CA PRO A 44 5.01 4.05 -3.48
C PRO A 44 3.56 3.80 -3.08
N GLU A 45 2.65 4.64 -3.58
CA GLU A 45 1.22 4.56 -3.26
C GLU A 45 0.63 3.15 -3.44
N PRO A 46 0.92 2.38 -4.52
CA PRO A 46 0.40 1.02 -4.64
C PRO A 46 0.82 0.10 -3.48
N VAL A 47 2.04 0.29 -2.97
CA VAL A 47 2.53 -0.48 -1.81
C VAL A 47 1.84 -0.04 -0.53
N GLN A 48 1.61 1.26 -0.34
CA GLN A 48 0.85 1.76 0.80
C GLN A 48 -0.58 1.23 0.84
N ILE A 49 -1.23 1.12 -0.33
CA ILE A 49 -2.56 0.52 -0.46
C ILE A 49 -2.52 -0.94 -0.01
N LEU A 50 -1.55 -1.73 -0.48
CA LEU A 50 -1.42 -3.14 -0.08
C LEU A 50 -1.15 -3.28 1.42
N LEU A 51 -0.29 -2.44 1.99
CA LEU A 51 -0.05 -2.39 3.43
C LEU A 51 -1.35 -2.09 4.19
N GLY A 52 -2.15 -1.13 3.71
CA GLY A 52 -3.44 -0.79 4.29
C GLY A 52 -4.42 -1.95 4.27
N LEU A 53 -4.53 -2.64 3.13
CA LEU A 53 -5.45 -3.77 2.98
C LEU A 53 -5.09 -4.98 3.84
N VAL A 54 -3.80 -5.21 4.12
CA VAL A 54 -3.33 -6.42 4.82
C VAL A 54 -3.08 -6.20 6.32
N LEU A 55 -2.66 -4.99 6.72
CA LEU A 55 -2.23 -4.73 8.10
C LEU A 55 -3.27 -4.02 8.97
N SER A 56 -4.29 -3.40 8.37
CA SER A 56 -5.39 -2.77 9.12
C SER A 56 -6.41 -3.79 9.61
N ASP A 57 -7.34 -3.35 10.46
CA ASP A 57 -8.49 -4.18 10.82
C ASP A 57 -9.42 -4.41 9.61
N GLU A 58 -10.22 -5.47 9.67
CA GLU A 58 -11.12 -5.87 8.58
C GLU A 58 -12.06 -4.73 8.15
N GLY A 59 -12.57 -3.93 9.09
CA GLY A 59 -13.47 -2.83 8.79
C GLY A 59 -12.76 -1.69 8.04
N GLU A 60 -11.53 -1.35 8.42
CA GLU A 60 -10.71 -0.38 7.70
C GLU A 60 -10.31 -0.87 6.31
N ALA A 61 -9.88 -2.12 6.19
CA ALA A 61 -9.54 -2.75 4.91
C ALA A 61 -10.74 -2.73 3.95
N GLN A 62 -11.93 -3.06 4.42
CA GLN A 62 -13.16 -3.01 3.62
C GLN A 62 -13.50 -1.59 3.16
N ARG A 63 -13.34 -0.57 4.02
CA ARG A 63 -13.54 0.84 3.65
C ARG A 63 -12.56 1.27 2.56
N LEU A 64 -11.28 0.92 2.71
CA LEU A 64 -10.25 1.24 1.72
C LEU A 64 -10.55 0.57 0.37
N LEU A 65 -10.89 -0.72 0.37
CA LEU A 65 -11.28 -1.44 -0.84
C LEU A 65 -12.53 -0.85 -1.50
N GLY A 66 -13.52 -0.45 -0.69
CA GLY A 66 -14.73 0.23 -1.16
C GLY A 66 -14.41 1.53 -1.89
N LYS A 67 -13.55 2.37 -1.33
CA LYS A 67 -13.08 3.61 -1.97
C LYS A 67 -12.41 3.34 -3.31
N LEU A 68 -11.46 2.40 -3.35
CA LEU A 68 -10.74 2.04 -4.59
C LEU A 68 -11.69 1.53 -5.68
N ARG A 69 -12.70 0.73 -5.31
CA ARG A 69 -13.73 0.24 -6.24
C ARG A 69 -14.63 1.36 -6.75
N ALA A 70 -14.99 2.33 -5.90
CA ALA A 70 -15.79 3.48 -6.32
C ALA A 70 -15.02 4.34 -7.33
N GLU A 71 -13.76 4.67 -7.04
CA GLU A 71 -12.89 5.42 -7.93
C GLU A 71 -12.66 4.69 -9.26
N ALA A 72 -12.47 3.37 -9.23
CA ALA A 72 -12.33 2.57 -10.44
C ALA A 72 -13.61 2.53 -11.30
N ARG A 73 -14.80 2.63 -10.69
CA ARG A 73 -16.07 2.74 -11.43
C ARG A 73 -16.22 4.11 -12.06
N GLU A 74 -15.98 5.17 -11.30
CA GLU A 74 -16.00 6.54 -11.79
C GLU A 74 -15.07 6.71 -13.00
N ARG A 75 -13.82 6.21 -12.92
CA ARG A 75 -12.87 6.24 -14.04
C ARG A 75 -13.29 5.39 -15.25
N ARG A 76 -14.09 4.34 -15.06
CA ARG A 76 -14.63 3.53 -16.17
C ARG A 76 -15.74 4.27 -16.93
N ASP A 77 -16.48 5.13 -16.23
CA ASP A 77 -17.57 5.90 -16.80
C ASP A 77 -17.08 7.18 -17.52
N ILE A 78 -15.78 7.51 -17.42
CA ILE A 78 -15.14 8.60 -18.18
C ILE A 78 -14.87 8.14 -19.63
N PRO A 79 -15.37 8.85 -20.65
CA PRO A 79 -15.06 8.57 -22.05
C PRO A 79 -13.54 8.60 -22.31
N ARG A 80 -13.04 7.61 -23.08
CA ARG A 80 -11.60 7.41 -23.35
C ARG A 80 -10.84 8.68 -23.82
N GLY A 81 -11.52 9.63 -24.45
CA GLY A 81 -10.93 10.88 -24.94
C GLY A 81 -10.64 11.95 -23.88
N GLU A 82 -11.12 11.78 -22.64
CA GLU A 82 -10.97 12.77 -21.56
C GLU A 82 -9.96 12.35 -20.48
N LEU A 83 -9.55 11.08 -20.45
CA LEU A 83 -8.65 10.50 -19.43
C LEU A 83 -7.24 11.11 -19.38
N HIS A 84 -6.81 11.87 -20.39
CA HIS A 84 -5.45 12.40 -20.51
C HIS A 84 -5.34 13.93 -20.35
N LYS A 85 -6.43 14.62 -19.97
CA LYS A 85 -6.43 16.09 -19.86
C LYS A 85 -6.00 16.64 -18.49
N GLU A 86 -5.76 15.78 -17.51
CA GLU A 86 -5.45 16.18 -16.12
C GLU A 86 -4.10 15.68 -15.59
N ALA A 87 -3.12 15.42 -16.47
CA ALA A 87 -1.75 15.06 -16.06
C ALA A 87 -0.80 16.27 -16.09
#